data_AF-A0A1B6NQ36-F1
#
_entry.id   AF-A0A1B6NQ36-F1
#
_cell.length_a   1.000
_cell.length_b   1.000
_cell.length_c   1.000
_cell.angle_alpha   90.00
_cell.angle_beta   90.00
_cell.angle_gamma   90.00
#
_symmetry.space_group_name_H-M   'P 1'
#
loop_
_entity.id
_entity.type
_entity.pdbx_description
1 polymer ?
#
loop_
_entity_poly.entity_id
_entity_poly.type
_entity_poly.pdbx_seq_one_letter_code
_entity_poly.pdbx_strand_id
1 'polypeptide(L)' 'MTKRTNRSYTAEFKQEAVKLVTEQGYSVPKAAASLGITDKLLYHWKAKFEAEQSGASLNADERAELLKLR' A
#
# COMPACT_ATOMS: atom_id res chain seq x y z
N MET A 1 1.36 2.25 -29.00
CA MET A 1 1.63 2.78 -27.65
C MET A 1 0.76 2.03 -26.66
N THR A 2 1.31 1.09 -25.88
CA THR A 2 0.53 0.33 -24.90
C THR A 2 0.25 1.21 -23.68
N LYS A 3 -1.00 1.67 -23.55
CA LYS A 3 -1.50 2.45 -22.41
C LYS A 3 -1.29 1.61 -21.15
N ARG A 4 -0.37 2.02 -20.28
CA ARG A 4 -0.18 1.37 -18.96
C ARG A 4 -1.47 1.55 -18.18
N THR A 5 -2.23 0.47 -18.04
CA THR A 5 -3.36 0.41 -17.12
C THR A 5 -2.79 0.43 -15.71
N ASN A 6 -2.95 1.55 -15.01
CA ASN A 6 -2.64 1.62 -13.58
C ASN A 6 -3.49 0.56 -12.88
N ARG A 7 -2.84 -0.40 -12.22
CA ARG A 7 -3.53 -1.34 -11.32
C ARG A 7 -3.93 -0.55 -10.08
N SER A 8 -5.19 -0.19 -10.00
CA SER A 8 -5.78 0.37 -8.79
C SER A 8 -6.12 -0.76 -7.82
N TYR A 9 -5.64 -0.66 -6.58
CA TYR A 9 -6.02 -1.57 -5.50
C TYR A 9 -7.23 -1.01 -4.77
N THR A 10 -8.22 -1.86 -4.50
CA THR A 10 -9.41 -1.49 -3.72
C THR A 10 -9.02 -1.12 -2.29
N ALA A 11 -9.83 -0.29 -1.62
CA ALA A 11 -9.59 0.07 -0.22
C ALA A 11 -9.56 -1.18 0.69
N GLU A 12 -10.43 -2.15 0.40
CA GLU A 12 -10.49 -3.45 1.10
C GLU A 12 -9.16 -4.19 1.01
N PHE A 13 -8.58 -4.28 -0.19
CA PHE A 13 -7.28 -4.93 -0.39
C PHE A 13 -6.15 -4.24 0.40
N LYS A 14 -6.15 -2.90 0.41
CA LYS A 14 -5.17 -2.12 1.18
C LYS A 14 -5.30 -2.39 2.68
N GLN A 15 -6.54 -2.45 3.17
CA GLN A 15 -6.82 -2.72 4.57
C GLN A 15 -6.43 -4.14 4.98
N GLU A 16 -6.77 -5.15 4.17
CA GLU A 16 -6.33 -6.53 4.42
C GLU A 16 -4.80 -6.65 4.43
N ALA A 17 -4.12 -5.96 3.53
CA ALA A 17 -2.65 -5.96 3.49
C ALA A 17 -2.04 -5.36 4.77
N VAL A 18 -2.60 -4.26 5.27
CA VAL A 18 -2.15 -3.64 6.53
C VAL A 18 -2.49 -4.54 7.72
N LYS A 19 -3.68 -5.15 7.76
CA LYS A 19 -4.08 -6.11 8.79
C LYS A 19 -3.16 -7.32 8.87
N LEU A 20 -2.64 -7.80 7.74
CA LEU A 20 -1.68 -8.91 7.73
C LEU A 20 -0.42 -8.56 8.53
N VAL A 21 0.00 -7.30 8.49
CA VAL A 21 1.15 -6.79 9.25
C VAL A 21 0.79 -6.54 10.71
N THR A 22 -0.36 -5.91 10.99
CA THR A 22 -0.73 -5.49 12.34
C THR A 22 -1.38 -6.57 13.18
N GLU A 23 -2.29 -7.38 12.60
CA GLU A 23 -3.05 -8.42 13.29
C GLU A 23 -2.33 -9.77 13.25
N GLN A 24 -1.78 -10.15 12.08
CA GLN A 24 -1.09 -11.44 11.93
C GLN A 24 0.41 -11.39 12.26
N GLY A 25 0.93 -10.21 12.61
CA GLY A 25 2.34 -10.04 13.01
C GLY A 25 3.35 -10.28 11.89
N TYR A 26 2.92 -10.22 10.63
CA TYR A 26 3.86 -10.32 9.51
C TYR A 26 4.74 -9.07 9.47
N SER A 27 6.00 -9.22 9.09
CA SER A 27 6.82 -8.07 8.70
C SER A 27 6.32 -7.53 7.36
N VAL A 28 6.38 -6.20 7.18
CA VAL A 28 6.00 -5.52 5.92
C VAL A 28 6.58 -6.20 4.67
N PRO A 29 7.88 -6.54 4.58
CA PRO A 29 8.41 -7.25 3.41
C PRO A 29 7.80 -8.66 3.21
N LYS A 30 7.48 -9.38 4.30
CA LYS A 30 6.86 -10.72 4.21
C LYS A 30 5.42 -10.64 3.73
N ALA A 31 4.65 -9.68 4.25
CA ALA A 31 3.27 -9.42 3.80
C ALA A 31 3.24 -8.98 2.34
N ALA A 32 4.14 -8.08 1.94
CA ALA A 32 4.24 -7.62 0.56
C ALA A 32 4.58 -8.75 -0.41
N ALA A 33 5.54 -9.61 -0.07
CA ALA A 33 5.88 -10.80 -0.85
C ALA A 33 4.70 -11.78 -0.96
N SER A 34 3.96 -12.01 0.14
CA SER A 34 2.79 -12.89 0.14
C SER A 34 1.64 -12.38 -0.74
N LEU A 35 1.50 -11.05 -0.85
CA LEU A 35 0.46 -10.40 -1.64
C LEU A 35 0.90 -10.06 -3.08
N GLY A 36 2.17 -10.31 -3.42
CA GLY A 36 2.73 -9.98 -4.72
C GLY A 36 2.83 -8.46 -4.98
N ILE A 37 2.95 -7.65 -3.93
CA ILE A 37 3.11 -6.20 -4.01
C ILE A 37 4.51 -5.78 -3.55
N THR A 38 4.89 -4.54 -3.84
CA THR A 38 6.14 -3.97 -3.34
C THR A 38 6.02 -3.58 -1.86
N ASP A 39 7.06 -3.83 -1.08
CA ASP A 39 7.18 -3.44 0.34
C ASP A 39 6.91 -1.93 0.54
N LYS A 40 7.47 -1.07 -0.32
CA LYS A 40 7.26 0.38 -0.30
C LYS A 40 5.79 0.79 -0.40
N LEU A 41 4.99 0.04 -1.17
CA LEU A 41 3.55 0.30 -1.31
C LEU A 41 2.81 -0.01 0.00
N LEU A 42 3.19 -1.12 0.65
CA LEU A 42 2.61 -1.52 1.93
C LEU A 42 3.00 -0.58 3.08
N TYR A 43 4.24 -0.08 3.09
CA TYR A 43 4.66 0.99 4.02
C TYR A 43 3.80 2.25 3.84
N HIS A 44 3.55 2.66 2.60
CA HIS A 44 2.69 3.81 2.30
C HIS A 44 1.25 3.60 2.79
N TRP A 45 0.68 2.43 2.55
CA TRP A 45 -0.68 2.13 3.01
C TRP A 45 -0.77 2.09 4.53
N LYS A 46 0.22 1.48 5.20
CA LYS A 46 0.30 1.49 6.66
C LYS A 46 0.35 2.91 7.20
N ALA A 47 1.24 3.76 6.67
CA ALA A 47 1.35 5.16 7.07
C ALA A 47 0.06 5.95 6.81
N LYS A 48 -0.61 5.70 5.67
CA LYS A 48 -1.92 6.30 5.38
C LYS A 48 -2.97 5.87 6.40
N PHE A 49 -3.02 4.57 6.74
CA PHE A 49 -3.95 4.03 7.71
C PHE A 49 -3.71 4.61 9.12
N GLU A 50 -2.45 4.73 9.52
CA GLU A 50 -2.04 5.35 10.80
C GLU A 50 -2.38 6.85 10.82
N ALA A 51 -2.19 7.56 9.71
CA ALA A 51 -2.55 8.98 9.56
C ALA A 51 -4.08 9.20 9.56
N GLU A 52 -4.85 8.36 8.86
CA GLU A 52 -6.32 8.35 8.87
C GLU A 52 -6.86 8.08 10.28
N GLN A 53 -6.28 7.11 10.98
CA GLN A 53 -6.63 6.79 12.37
C GLN A 53 -6.27 7.94 13.35
N SER A 54 -5.26 8.73 13.02
CA SER A 54 -4.84 9.91 13.79
C SER A 54 -5.56 11.21 13.38
N GLY A 55 -6.50 11.16 12.42
CA GLY A 55 -7.28 12.32 11.95
C GLY A 55 -6.52 13.28 11.02
N ALA A 56 -5.30 12.95 10.60
CA ALA A 56 -4.49 13.74 9.68
C ALA A 56 -4.75 13.32 8.23
N SER A 57 -5.99 13.47 7.77
CA SER A 57 -6.36 13.21 6.38
C SER A 57 -5.86 14.34 5.49
N LEU A 58 -4.70 14.18 4.86
CA LEU A 58 -4.30 14.99 3.72
C LEU A 58 -3.72 14.12 2.60
N ASN A 59 -4.57 13.87 1.60
CA ASN A 59 -4.22 13.91 0.17
C ASN A 59 -3.06 13.03 -0.32
N ALA A 60 -3.05 11.74 0.02
CA ALA A 60 -2.08 10.79 -0.52
C ALA A 60 -2.55 10.04 -1.79
N ASP A 61 -3.59 10.51 -2.47
CA ASP A 61 -4.13 9.86 -3.68
C ASP A 61 -3.43 10.29 -4.99
N GLU A 62 -2.47 11.23 -4.98
CA GLU A 62 -1.92 11.79 -6.24
C GLU A 62 -0.45 11.45 -6.58
N ARG A 63 0.32 10.75 -5.73
CA ARG A 63 1.79 10.67 -5.94
C ARG A 63 2.44 9.29 -5.84
N ALA A 64 1.76 8.22 -6.24
CA ALA A 64 2.42 6.94 -6.46
C ALA A 64 3.18 6.91 -7.81
N GLU A 65 4.06 7.90 -8.00
CA GLU A 65 5.22 7.78 -8.89
C GLU A 65 6.14 6.67 -8.34
N LEU A 66 5.91 5.42 -8.71
CA LEU A 66 7.00 4.43 -8.70
C LEU A 66 7.16 3.78 -10.07
N LEU A 67 7.24 4.67 -11.05
CA LEU A 67 8.28 4.61 -12.07
C LEU A 67 9.67 4.59 -11.41
N LYS A 68 10.15 3.42 -10.99
CA LYS A 68 11.56 2.98 -11.10
C LYS A 68 11.79 1.75 -10.22
N LEU A 69 11.48 0.58 -10.76
CA LEU A 69 12.49 -0.47 -10.89
C LEU A 69 12.05 -1.39 -12.03
N ARG A 70 12.40 -0.98 -13.25
CA ARG A 70 12.66 -1.88 -14.36
C ARG A 70 14.07 -1.58 -14.84
#